data_AF-A0AAU8A0Y5-F1
#
_entry.id   AF-A0AAU8A0Y5-F1
#
_cell.length_a   1.000
_cell.length_b   1.000
_cell.length_c   1.000
_cell.angle_alpha   90.00
_cell.angle_beta   90.00
_cell.angle_gamma   90.00
#
_symmetry.space_group_name_H-M   'P 1'
#
loop_
_entity.id
_entity.type
_entity.pdbx_description
1 polymer ?
#
loop_
_entity_poly.entity_id
_entity_poly.type
_entity_poly.pdbx_seq_one_letter_code
_entity_poly.pdbx_strand_id
1 'polypeptide(L)'
;MKQAKRSGGPKTLQGKARSSKNATSHGLTSVAPSNSNEKALVDSYSKELIEYYKPESPLEQLQIQRIATCRAKLAYLYDLEQVKLSLAAKELESQPEKILEKIPGATGLAMGMAKEFITSGEIHLPCRLDLPLLEAICVEIDSMHGAIENKHQFARALPCLTKYLNSYPVVGLNNTSQWMEKLVAVSEDLKMADEMGERHPGRLDEVLRGYLLGKEYEAFLEKEAAKPEMDELERYQEERRIARGQKPKIVESPPKVDPDAITDIDVIKEYLEEFLDLYESYQKTQEIVVQYEAIKDLMLRALSLPVAESDLLMRYQTTLERRLSSAIGELLALQRAKKPELGT
;
A
#
# COMPACT_ATOMS: atom_id res chain seq x y z
N MET A 1 -1.11 -9.24 -67.87
CA MET A 1 -0.68 -8.81 -66.51
C MET A 1 -1.71 -7.83 -65.95
N LYS A 2 -2.56 -8.24 -64.99
CA LYS A 2 -3.57 -7.36 -64.37
C LYS A 2 -2.95 -6.61 -63.19
N GLN A 3 -2.92 -5.28 -63.26
CA GLN A 3 -2.46 -4.41 -62.18
C GLN A 3 -3.38 -4.55 -60.95
N ALA A 4 -2.77 -4.76 -59.77
CA ALA A 4 -3.48 -4.78 -58.49
C ALA A 4 -4.00 -3.37 -58.15
N LYS A 5 -5.32 -3.23 -58.00
CA LYS A 5 -5.99 -1.98 -57.60
C LYS A 5 -5.61 -1.61 -56.17
N ARG A 6 -4.97 -0.45 -56.00
CA ARG A 6 -4.60 0.13 -54.70
C ARG A 6 -5.84 0.31 -53.82
N SER A 7 -5.82 -0.21 -52.61
CA SER A 7 -6.88 -0.10 -51.61
C SER A 7 -7.01 1.34 -51.11
N GLY A 8 -7.92 2.10 -51.71
CA GLY A 8 -8.38 3.39 -51.18
C GLY A 8 -9.17 3.17 -49.87
N GLY A 9 -9.06 4.13 -48.95
CA GLY A 9 -9.53 4.05 -47.55
C GLY A 9 -11.04 3.79 -47.33
N PRO A 10 -11.52 3.95 -46.08
CA PRO A 10 -12.84 3.46 -45.67
C PRO A 10 -13.99 4.01 -46.53
N LYS A 11 -14.76 3.11 -47.15
CA LYS A 11 -15.88 3.45 -48.04
C LYS A 11 -17.19 3.72 -47.29
N THR A 12 -17.32 3.27 -46.05
CA THR A 12 -18.53 3.40 -45.25
C THR A 12 -18.53 4.72 -44.47
N LEU A 13 -19.72 5.32 -44.26
CA LEU A 13 -19.88 6.53 -43.46
C LEU A 13 -19.38 6.33 -42.02
N GLN A 14 -19.62 5.16 -41.43
CA GLN A 14 -19.07 4.78 -40.12
C GLN A 14 -17.53 4.67 -40.14
N GLY A 15 -16.95 4.10 -41.20
CA GLY A 15 -15.49 4.00 -41.35
C GLY A 15 -14.83 5.37 -41.52
N LYS A 16 -15.47 6.29 -42.26
CA LYS A 16 -15.05 7.69 -42.38
C LYS A 16 -15.18 8.45 -41.05
N ALA A 17 -16.27 8.26 -40.31
CA ALA A 17 -16.49 8.90 -39.01
C ALA A 17 -15.47 8.43 -37.95
N ARG A 18 -15.16 7.13 -37.89
CA ARG A 18 -14.08 6.59 -37.06
C ARG A 18 -12.71 7.13 -37.47
N SER A 19 -12.43 7.19 -38.78
CA SER A 19 -11.18 7.77 -39.30
C SER A 19 -11.03 9.27 -38.98
N SER A 20 -12.14 10.02 -38.92
CA SER A 20 -12.14 11.45 -38.61
C SER A 20 -11.84 11.73 -37.14
N LYS A 21 -12.43 10.94 -36.21
CA LYS A 21 -12.21 11.11 -34.77
C LYS A 21 -10.76 10.84 -34.32
N ASN A 22 -10.05 9.93 -35.01
CA ASN A 22 -8.64 9.64 -34.72
C ASN A 22 -7.71 10.83 -35.02
N ALA A 23 -8.12 11.76 -35.89
CA ALA A 23 -7.30 12.92 -36.23
C ALA A 23 -7.36 14.03 -35.17
N THR A 24 -8.48 14.12 -34.43
CA THR A 24 -8.76 15.18 -33.47
C THR A 24 -8.26 14.91 -32.05
N SER A 25 -7.99 13.66 -31.68
CA SER A 25 -7.66 13.32 -30.29
C SER A 25 -6.17 13.42 -29.96
N HIS A 26 -5.26 13.22 -30.92
CA HIS A 26 -3.83 13.11 -30.61
C HIS A 26 -2.92 14.05 -31.43
N GLY A 27 -3.46 14.79 -32.41
CA GLY A 27 -2.62 15.63 -33.30
C GLY A 27 -1.65 14.83 -34.19
N LEU A 28 -1.59 13.51 -34.06
CA LEU A 28 -0.64 12.63 -34.77
C LEU A 28 -0.77 12.71 -36.30
N THR A 29 -1.96 13.04 -36.81
CA THR A 29 -2.22 13.26 -38.24
C THR A 29 -2.21 14.73 -38.66
N SER A 30 -1.99 15.68 -37.75
CA SER A 30 -1.94 17.09 -38.12
C SER A 30 -0.82 17.32 -39.13
N VAL A 31 -1.06 18.21 -40.10
CA VAL A 31 -0.02 18.59 -41.07
C VAL A 31 0.96 19.59 -40.44
N ALA A 32 0.48 20.37 -39.47
CA ALA A 32 1.26 21.36 -38.74
C ALA A 32 1.61 20.88 -37.32
N PRO A 33 2.72 21.38 -36.72
CA PRO A 33 3.06 21.11 -35.33
C PRO A 33 1.88 21.42 -34.41
N SER A 34 1.53 20.48 -33.56
CA SER A 34 0.34 20.50 -32.73
C SER A 34 0.58 21.07 -31.33
N ASN A 35 1.83 21.12 -30.87
CA ASN A 35 2.22 21.70 -29.59
C ASN A 35 3.55 22.50 -29.67
N SER A 36 3.82 23.31 -28.65
CA SER A 36 5.00 24.21 -28.59
C SER A 36 6.33 23.46 -28.69
N ASN A 37 6.42 22.27 -28.09
CA ASN A 37 7.64 21.44 -28.10
C ASN A 37 7.90 20.85 -29.50
N GLU A 38 6.86 20.35 -30.17
CA GLU A 38 6.93 19.85 -31.54
C GLU A 38 7.39 20.97 -32.47
N LYS A 39 6.88 22.20 -32.31
CA LYS A 39 7.32 23.35 -33.10
C LYS A 39 8.81 23.66 -32.89
N ALA A 40 9.28 23.67 -31.65
CA ALA A 40 10.69 23.89 -31.34
C ALA A 40 11.60 22.80 -31.94
N LEU A 41 11.16 21.53 -31.91
CA LEU A 41 11.88 20.42 -32.54
C LEU A 41 11.94 20.57 -34.06
N VAL A 42 10.82 20.94 -34.70
CA VAL A 42 10.79 21.21 -36.15
C VAL A 42 11.75 22.35 -36.50
N ASP A 43 11.71 23.46 -35.77
CA ASP A 43 12.59 24.60 -36.03
C ASP A 43 14.08 24.23 -35.84
N SER A 44 14.38 23.43 -34.82
CA SER A 44 15.73 22.88 -34.57
C SER A 44 16.21 21.99 -35.73
N TYR A 45 15.42 20.98 -36.10
CA TYR A 45 15.77 20.05 -37.17
C TYR A 45 15.86 20.75 -38.53
N SER A 46 14.99 21.71 -38.82
CA SER A 46 15.05 22.49 -40.04
C SER A 46 16.35 23.30 -40.12
N LYS A 47 16.79 23.94 -39.02
CA LYS A 47 18.08 24.66 -38.97
C LYS A 47 19.26 23.74 -39.27
N GLU A 48 19.33 22.59 -38.58
CA GLU A 48 20.37 21.58 -38.78
C GLU A 48 20.45 21.14 -40.26
N LEU A 49 19.30 20.84 -40.87
CA LEU A 49 19.23 20.39 -42.25
C LEU A 49 19.55 21.51 -43.26
N ILE A 50 19.14 22.75 -43.01
CA ILE A 50 19.47 23.90 -43.86
C ILE A 50 20.98 24.16 -43.83
N GLU A 51 21.60 24.09 -42.66
CA GLU A 51 23.04 24.30 -42.50
C GLU A 51 23.87 23.25 -43.27
N TYR A 52 23.44 21.98 -43.21
CA TYR A 52 24.13 20.88 -43.88
C TYR A 52 23.88 20.86 -45.40
N TYR A 53 22.62 20.91 -45.84
CA TYR A 53 22.26 20.70 -47.26
C TYR A 53 22.30 21.98 -48.10
N LYS A 54 22.34 23.17 -47.48
CA LYS A 54 22.41 24.48 -48.14
C LYS A 54 21.43 24.59 -49.33
N PRO A 55 20.11 24.57 -49.06
CA PRO A 55 19.11 24.56 -50.11
C PRO A 55 19.12 25.86 -50.92
N GLU A 56 19.12 25.74 -52.24
CA GLU A 56 19.11 26.87 -53.17
C GLU A 56 17.76 27.02 -53.90
N SER A 57 16.93 25.96 -53.87
CA SER A 57 15.60 25.97 -54.47
C SER A 57 14.48 25.95 -53.41
N PRO A 58 13.34 26.63 -53.67
CA PRO A 58 12.14 26.52 -52.83
C PRO A 58 11.67 25.07 -52.65
N LEU A 59 11.90 24.19 -53.63
CA LEU A 59 11.56 22.78 -53.53
C LEU A 59 12.43 22.05 -52.50
N GLU A 60 13.72 22.38 -52.40
CA GLU A 60 14.61 21.79 -51.40
C GLU A 60 14.24 22.26 -49.99
N GLN A 61 13.92 23.54 -49.83
CA GLN A 61 13.44 24.09 -48.56
C GLN A 61 12.15 23.39 -48.11
N LEU A 62 11.22 23.14 -49.04
CA LEU A 62 10.00 22.40 -48.76
C LEU A 62 10.29 20.96 -48.30
N GLN A 63 11.25 20.27 -48.94
CA GLN A 63 11.62 18.91 -48.53
C GLN A 63 12.30 18.88 -47.17
N ILE A 64 13.21 19.82 -46.89
CA ILE A 64 13.84 19.96 -45.58
C ILE A 64 12.77 20.16 -44.50
N GLN A 65 11.80 21.04 -44.73
CA GLN A 65 10.70 21.26 -43.77
C GLN A 65 9.86 19.99 -43.56
N ARG A 66 9.60 19.21 -44.61
CA ARG A 66 8.88 17.92 -44.53
C ARG A 66 9.67 16.89 -43.72
N ILE A 67 10.99 16.80 -43.93
CA ILE A 67 11.90 15.91 -43.19
C ILE A 67 11.89 16.30 -41.71
N ALA A 68 12.11 17.58 -41.39
CA ALA A 68 12.09 18.09 -40.02
C ALA A 68 10.76 17.80 -39.31
N THR A 69 9.63 18.03 -39.98
CA THR A 69 8.29 17.73 -39.45
C THR A 69 8.10 16.24 -39.19
N CYS A 70 8.51 15.37 -40.11
CA CYS A 70 8.39 13.93 -39.92
C CYS A 70 9.28 13.44 -38.76
N ARG A 71 10.51 13.95 -38.64
CA ARG A 71 11.45 13.64 -37.55
C ARG A 71 10.90 14.08 -36.20
N ALA A 72 10.35 15.29 -36.09
CA ALA A 72 9.74 15.78 -34.86
C ALA A 72 8.52 14.95 -34.44
N LYS A 73 7.67 14.55 -35.40
CA LYS A 73 6.51 13.69 -35.13
C LYS A 73 6.90 12.28 -34.68
N LEU A 74 7.98 11.72 -35.24
CA LEU A 74 8.51 10.43 -34.77
C LEU A 74 9.04 10.54 -33.35
N ALA A 75 9.82 11.58 -33.03
CA ALA A 75 10.29 11.81 -31.66
C ALA A 75 9.12 11.94 -30.67
N TYR A 76 8.12 12.76 -31.02
CA TYR A 76 6.92 12.92 -30.20
C TYR A 76 6.13 11.62 -30.00
N LEU A 77 6.08 10.73 -30.99
CA LEU A 77 5.43 9.42 -30.84
C LEU A 77 6.12 8.54 -29.79
N TYR A 78 7.45 8.51 -29.78
CA TYR A 78 8.22 7.79 -28.77
C TYR A 78 8.01 8.40 -27.37
N ASP A 79 8.04 9.74 -27.27
CA ASP A 79 7.78 10.42 -26.00
C ASP A 79 6.37 10.12 -25.48
N LEU A 80 5.36 10.13 -26.37
CA LEU A 80 3.98 9.82 -26.03
C LEU A 80 3.83 8.36 -25.56
N GLU A 81 4.51 7.41 -26.21
CA GLU A 81 4.56 6.02 -25.77
C GLU A 81 5.13 5.90 -24.35
N GLN A 82 6.27 6.54 -24.08
CA GLN A 82 6.91 6.54 -22.76
C GLN A 82 6.02 7.18 -21.70
N VAL A 83 5.38 8.32 -22.00
CA VAL A 83 4.45 8.99 -21.08
C VAL A 83 3.28 8.07 -20.75
N LYS A 84 2.69 7.40 -21.74
CA LYS A 84 1.58 6.48 -21.51
C LYS A 84 1.99 5.27 -20.65
N LEU A 85 3.15 4.68 -20.91
CA LEU A 85 3.70 3.61 -20.07
C LEU A 85 3.93 4.11 -18.63
N SER A 86 4.47 5.32 -18.47
CA SER A 86 4.68 5.91 -17.14
C SER A 86 3.37 6.17 -16.38
N LEU A 87 2.29 6.54 -17.08
CA LEU A 87 0.97 6.71 -16.48
C LEU A 87 0.39 5.37 -16.04
N ALA A 88 0.50 4.33 -16.88
CA ALA A 88 0.05 2.99 -16.54
C ALA A 88 0.88 2.40 -15.36
N ALA A 89 2.18 2.72 -15.28
CA ALA A 89 3.01 2.35 -14.13
C ALA A 89 2.51 3.00 -12.84
N LYS A 90 2.26 4.32 -12.86
CA LYS A 90 1.69 5.03 -11.70
C LYS A 90 0.32 4.51 -11.28
N GLU A 91 -0.53 4.15 -12.25
CA GLU A 91 -1.84 3.56 -11.96
C GLU A 91 -1.69 2.20 -11.25
N LEU A 92 -0.74 1.37 -11.69
CA LEU A 92 -0.43 0.12 -11.00
C LEU A 92 0.06 0.36 -9.57
N GLU A 93 0.96 1.33 -9.37
CA GLU A 93 1.47 1.69 -8.04
C GLU A 93 0.38 2.23 -7.10
N SER A 94 -0.63 2.91 -7.66
CA SER A 94 -1.78 3.41 -6.89
C SER A 94 -2.75 2.31 -6.43
N GLN A 95 -2.55 1.07 -6.88
CA GLN A 95 -3.45 -0.06 -6.61
C GLN A 95 -2.68 -1.24 -5.99
N PRO A 96 -2.08 -1.06 -4.79
CA PRO A 96 -1.30 -2.11 -4.13
C PRO A 96 -2.11 -3.37 -3.83
N GLU A 97 -3.41 -3.23 -3.54
CA GLU A 97 -4.32 -4.34 -3.25
C GLU A 97 -4.35 -5.40 -4.37
N LYS A 98 -4.36 -4.97 -5.64
CA LYS A 98 -4.38 -5.90 -6.79
C LYS A 98 -3.09 -6.69 -6.96
N ILE A 99 -1.98 -6.19 -6.44
CA ILE A 99 -0.70 -6.90 -6.43
C ILE A 99 -0.71 -7.91 -5.29
N LEU A 100 -1.20 -7.52 -4.12
CA LEU A 100 -1.33 -8.39 -2.94
C LEU A 100 -2.25 -9.60 -3.20
N GLU A 101 -3.35 -9.43 -3.94
CA GLU A 101 -4.24 -10.54 -4.33
C GLU A 101 -3.54 -11.66 -5.12
N LYS A 102 -2.39 -11.37 -5.74
CA LYS A 102 -1.62 -12.36 -6.50
C LYS A 102 -0.63 -13.16 -5.66
N ILE A 103 -0.45 -12.78 -4.39
CA ILE A 103 0.48 -13.45 -3.48
C ILE A 103 -0.23 -14.65 -2.86
N PRO A 104 0.22 -15.89 -3.14
CA PRO A 104 -0.40 -17.08 -2.58
C PRO A 104 -0.12 -17.18 -1.08
N GLY A 105 -1.15 -17.50 -0.29
CA GLY A 105 -1.01 -17.73 1.16
C GLY A 105 -1.02 -16.47 2.03
N ALA A 106 -1.20 -15.28 1.43
CA ALA A 106 -1.39 -14.06 2.19
C ALA A 106 -2.84 -13.98 2.72
N THR A 107 -3.05 -14.43 3.96
CA THR A 107 -4.35 -14.38 4.65
C THR A 107 -4.18 -14.00 6.12
N GLY A 108 -5.26 -13.56 6.77
CA GLY A 108 -5.26 -13.29 8.22
C GLY A 108 -4.54 -11.99 8.59
N LEU A 109 -4.03 -11.93 9.82
CA LEU A 109 -3.40 -10.73 10.39
C LEU A 109 -2.15 -10.31 9.60
N ALA A 110 -1.35 -11.27 9.14
CA ALA A 110 -0.15 -11.01 8.34
C ALA A 110 -0.45 -10.20 7.07
N MET A 111 -1.58 -10.47 6.41
CA MET A 111 -2.05 -9.73 5.24
C MET A 111 -2.56 -8.33 5.61
N GLY A 112 -3.24 -8.18 6.74
CA GLY A 112 -3.64 -6.87 7.27
C GLY A 112 -2.44 -5.96 7.54
N MET A 113 -1.43 -6.50 8.24
CA MET A 113 -0.17 -5.80 8.52
C MET A 113 0.60 -5.46 7.23
N ALA A 114 0.63 -6.36 6.24
CA ALA A 114 1.26 -6.08 4.94
C ALA A 114 0.57 -4.92 4.20
N LYS A 115 -0.78 -4.89 4.18
CA LYS A 115 -1.56 -3.78 3.60
C LYS A 115 -1.25 -2.46 4.29
N GLU A 116 -1.16 -2.47 5.62
CA GLU A 116 -0.79 -1.28 6.40
C GLU A 116 0.62 -0.80 6.05
N PHE A 117 1.60 -1.71 6.02
CA PHE A 117 2.98 -1.37 5.67
C PHE A 117 3.09 -0.74 4.27
N ILE A 118 2.42 -1.33 3.28
CA ILE A 118 2.48 -0.84 1.89
C ILE A 118 1.79 0.53 1.75
N THR A 119 0.74 0.78 2.54
CA THR A 119 -0.03 2.03 2.45
C THR A 119 0.59 3.16 3.27
N SER A 120 1.12 2.85 4.47
CA SER A 120 1.58 3.84 5.45
C SER A 120 3.09 3.88 5.65
N GLY A 121 3.81 2.83 5.26
CA GLY A 121 5.25 2.68 5.45
C GLY A 121 5.65 2.10 6.82
N GLU A 122 4.69 1.88 7.71
CA GLU A 122 4.93 1.40 9.08
C GLU A 122 3.96 0.26 9.42
N ILE A 123 4.39 -0.66 10.30
CA ILE A 123 3.55 -1.72 10.86
C ILE A 123 3.27 -1.37 12.31
N HIS A 124 2.01 -1.28 12.70
CA HIS A 124 1.62 -1.12 14.09
C HIS A 124 1.23 -2.48 14.65
N LEU A 125 1.95 -2.94 15.69
CA LEU A 125 1.60 -4.17 16.38
C LEU A 125 0.47 -3.89 17.40
N PRO A 126 -0.42 -4.87 17.62
CA PRO A 126 -1.47 -4.75 18.65
C PRO A 126 -0.87 -4.64 20.05
N CYS A 127 -1.71 -4.20 21.01
CA CYS A 127 -1.37 -4.10 22.42
C CYS A 127 -0.17 -3.19 22.76
N ARG A 128 0.16 -2.20 21.91
CA ARG A 128 1.32 -1.30 22.11
C ARG A 128 2.66 -2.04 22.20
N LEU A 129 2.75 -3.19 21.55
CA LEU A 129 4.00 -3.91 21.41
C LEU A 129 4.85 -3.17 20.36
N ASP A 130 6.14 -3.08 20.60
CA ASP A 130 7.10 -2.79 19.54
C ASP A 130 7.81 -4.08 19.14
N LEU A 131 8.40 -4.10 17.94
CA LEU A 131 9.09 -5.29 17.44
C LEU A 131 10.23 -5.76 18.38
N PRO A 132 11.12 -4.88 18.87
CA PRO A 132 12.19 -5.29 19.77
C PRO A 132 11.69 -5.92 21.08
N LEU A 133 10.58 -5.42 21.63
CA LEU A 133 9.95 -5.94 22.83
C LEU A 133 9.28 -7.29 22.56
N LEU A 134 8.57 -7.42 21.44
CA LEU A 134 7.95 -8.69 21.06
C LEU A 134 9.02 -9.78 20.86
N GLU A 135 10.10 -9.48 20.13
CA GLU A 135 11.23 -10.39 19.96
C GLU A 135 11.84 -10.81 21.30
N ALA A 136 12.06 -9.85 22.21
CA ALA A 136 12.58 -10.14 23.55
C ALA A 136 11.63 -11.04 24.35
N ILE A 137 10.32 -10.82 24.26
CA ILE A 137 9.30 -11.66 24.91
C ILE A 137 9.30 -13.08 24.31
N CYS A 138 9.33 -13.23 22.99
CA CYS A 138 9.36 -14.55 22.34
C CYS A 138 10.60 -15.35 22.73
N VAL A 139 11.78 -14.70 22.78
CA VAL A 139 13.02 -15.35 23.23
C VAL A 139 12.93 -15.82 24.69
N GLU A 140 12.28 -15.04 25.57
CA GLU A 140 12.04 -15.43 26.95
C GLU A 140 11.09 -16.62 27.06
N ILE A 141 10.01 -16.63 26.25
CA ILE A 141 9.04 -17.73 26.20
C ILE A 141 9.73 -19.02 25.75
N ASP A 142 10.52 -18.98 24.66
CA ASP A 142 11.26 -20.14 24.15
C ASP A 142 12.31 -20.66 25.15
N SER A 143 12.88 -19.76 25.95
CA SER A 143 13.89 -20.10 26.96
C SER A 143 13.29 -20.56 28.29
N MET A 144 11.96 -20.56 28.42
CA MET A 144 11.28 -20.93 29.65
C MET A 144 11.34 -22.44 29.89
N HIS A 145 11.77 -22.83 31.09
CA HIS A 145 11.78 -24.23 31.52
C HIS A 145 11.29 -24.35 32.97
N GLY A 146 10.43 -25.33 33.23
CA GLY A 146 9.91 -25.64 34.58
C GLY A 146 8.50 -25.11 34.84
N ALA A 147 7.95 -25.47 36.01
CA ALA A 147 6.61 -25.05 36.42
C ALA A 147 6.61 -23.62 36.97
N ILE A 148 5.63 -22.81 36.54
CA ILE A 148 5.36 -21.48 37.08
C ILE A 148 4.15 -21.62 38.01
N GLU A 149 4.40 -21.59 39.31
CA GLU A 149 3.37 -21.72 40.35
C GLU A 149 3.08 -20.38 41.05
N ASN A 150 3.99 -19.41 40.95
CA ASN A 150 3.83 -18.11 41.61
C ASN A 150 4.41 -16.95 40.81
N LYS A 151 3.99 -15.73 41.19
CA LYS A 151 4.44 -14.47 40.59
C LYS A 151 5.96 -14.32 40.54
N HIS A 152 6.68 -14.77 41.57
CA HIS A 152 8.14 -14.62 41.62
C HIS A 152 8.84 -15.54 40.62
N GLN A 153 8.32 -16.75 40.41
CA GLN A 153 8.79 -17.67 39.38
C GLN A 153 8.47 -17.12 37.99
N PHE A 154 7.27 -16.57 37.77
CA PHE A 154 6.91 -15.91 36.51
C PHE A 154 7.85 -14.73 36.21
N ALA A 155 8.03 -13.81 37.15
CA ALA A 155 8.91 -12.65 36.99
C ALA A 155 10.38 -13.01 36.76
N ARG A 156 10.82 -14.16 37.27
CA ARG A 156 12.17 -14.67 37.05
C ARG A 156 12.33 -15.36 35.70
N ALA A 157 11.30 -16.07 35.25
CA ALA A 157 11.29 -16.79 33.98
C ALA A 157 11.08 -15.84 32.79
N LEU A 158 10.23 -14.81 32.96
CA LEU A 158 9.76 -13.90 31.91
C LEU A 158 9.89 -12.42 32.35
N PRO A 159 11.13 -11.92 32.56
CA PRO A 159 11.33 -10.58 33.10
C PRO A 159 10.90 -9.45 32.16
N CYS A 160 11.10 -9.57 30.85
CA CYS A 160 10.64 -8.57 29.87
C CYS A 160 9.12 -8.55 29.79
N LEU A 161 8.48 -9.71 29.67
CA LEU A 161 7.02 -9.77 29.66
C LEU A 161 6.43 -9.21 30.95
N THR A 162 7.01 -9.53 32.11
CA THR A 162 6.58 -8.99 33.40
C THR A 162 6.69 -7.46 33.44
N LYS A 163 7.79 -6.90 32.91
CA LYS A 163 7.97 -5.44 32.82
C LYS A 163 6.91 -4.81 31.92
N TYR A 164 6.64 -5.42 30.77
CA TYR A 164 5.60 -4.98 29.84
C TYR A 164 4.21 -5.00 30.49
N LEU A 165 3.80 -6.12 31.09
CA LEU A 165 2.50 -6.26 31.77
C LEU A 165 2.34 -5.24 32.91
N ASN A 166 3.40 -4.94 33.65
CA ASN A 166 3.34 -3.92 34.70
C ASN A 166 3.12 -2.51 34.13
N SER A 167 3.59 -2.23 32.91
CA SER A 167 3.38 -0.96 32.21
C SER A 167 2.09 -0.88 31.38
N TYR A 168 1.49 -2.04 31.04
CA TYR A 168 0.28 -2.10 30.24
C TYR A 168 -0.94 -1.58 31.03
N PRO A 169 -1.62 -0.52 30.53
CA PRO A 169 -2.75 0.08 31.24
C PRO A 169 -4.02 -0.74 30.99
N VAL A 170 -4.46 -1.49 32.00
CA VAL A 170 -5.75 -2.19 31.98
C VAL A 170 -6.68 -1.51 32.99
N VAL A 171 -7.90 -1.19 32.56
CA VAL A 171 -8.89 -0.54 33.42
C VAL A 171 -9.23 -1.46 34.59
N GLY A 172 -9.12 -0.94 35.82
CA GLY A 172 -9.48 -1.67 37.05
C GLY A 172 -8.40 -2.62 37.60
N LEU A 173 -7.21 -2.71 36.99
CA LEU A 173 -6.09 -3.52 37.49
C LEU A 173 -4.92 -2.67 37.98
N ASN A 174 -4.38 -3.01 39.16
CA ASN A 174 -3.21 -2.34 39.75
C ASN A 174 -1.89 -3.03 39.35
N ASN A 175 -0.83 -2.24 39.18
CA ASN A 175 0.45 -2.64 38.57
C ASN A 175 1.31 -3.66 39.36
N THR A 176 0.85 -4.20 40.49
CA THR A 176 1.76 -4.88 41.43
C THR A 176 1.36 -6.28 41.85
N SER A 177 0.16 -6.78 41.55
CA SER A 177 -0.24 -8.13 41.99
C SER A 177 -1.11 -8.92 41.02
N GLN A 178 -1.57 -8.30 39.92
CA GLN A 178 -2.57 -8.88 39.00
C GLN A 178 -1.96 -9.23 37.63
N TRP A 179 -0.79 -9.86 37.65
CA TRP A 179 -0.03 -10.15 36.43
C TRP A 179 -0.74 -11.16 35.53
N MET A 180 -1.49 -12.12 36.11
CA MET A 180 -2.28 -13.08 35.35
C MET A 180 -3.48 -12.42 34.68
N GLU A 181 -4.22 -11.58 35.39
CA GLU A 181 -5.38 -10.88 34.81
C GLU A 181 -4.96 -9.95 33.67
N LYS A 182 -3.79 -9.33 33.78
CA LYS A 182 -3.21 -8.54 32.68
C LYS A 182 -2.74 -9.42 31.51
N LEU A 183 -2.15 -10.58 31.78
CA LEU A 183 -1.75 -11.53 30.74
C LEU A 183 -2.96 -12.01 29.95
N VAL A 184 -4.04 -12.39 30.65
CA VAL A 184 -5.32 -12.78 30.05
C VAL A 184 -5.86 -11.65 29.17
N ALA A 185 -5.96 -10.43 29.70
CA ALA A 185 -6.46 -9.29 28.93
C ALA A 185 -5.65 -9.02 27.65
N VAL A 186 -4.31 -9.05 27.74
CA VAL A 186 -3.45 -8.90 26.54
C VAL A 186 -3.65 -10.06 25.57
N SER A 187 -3.72 -11.30 26.04
CA SER A 187 -3.93 -12.46 25.17
C SER A 187 -5.28 -12.40 24.44
N GLU A 188 -6.34 -11.94 25.09
CA GLU A 188 -7.65 -11.74 24.47
C GLU A 188 -7.61 -10.62 23.41
N ASP A 189 -6.91 -9.53 23.71
CA ASP A 189 -6.67 -8.44 22.75
C ASP A 189 -5.88 -8.93 21.52
N LEU A 190 -4.88 -9.80 21.72
CA LEU A 190 -4.09 -10.42 20.65
C LEU A 190 -4.95 -11.37 19.80
N LYS A 191 -5.71 -12.28 20.42
CA LYS A 191 -6.67 -13.16 19.73
C LYS A 191 -7.65 -12.36 18.88
N MET A 192 -8.21 -11.29 19.44
CA MET A 192 -9.15 -10.43 18.73
C MET A 192 -8.49 -9.73 17.53
N ALA A 193 -7.21 -9.32 17.65
CA ALA A 193 -6.47 -8.75 16.53
C ALA A 193 -6.29 -9.78 15.41
N ASP A 194 -5.97 -11.03 15.74
CA ASP A 194 -5.85 -12.10 14.75
C ASP A 194 -7.19 -12.45 14.08
N GLU A 195 -8.28 -12.52 14.85
CA GLU A 195 -9.63 -12.73 14.33
C GLU A 195 -10.10 -11.63 13.36
N MET A 196 -9.69 -10.37 13.60
CA MET A 196 -9.95 -9.29 12.65
C MET A 196 -9.21 -9.48 11.32
N GLY A 197 -8.08 -10.19 11.34
CA GLY A 197 -7.29 -10.59 10.19
C GLY A 197 -6.97 -9.42 9.26
N GLU A 198 -7.46 -9.49 8.02
CA GLU A 198 -7.22 -8.45 7.01
C GLU A 198 -7.85 -7.09 7.33
N ARG A 199 -8.81 -7.04 8.26
CA ARG A 199 -9.47 -5.80 8.68
C ARG A 199 -8.79 -5.13 9.86
N HIS A 200 -7.69 -5.68 10.37
CA HIS A 200 -6.97 -5.11 11.50
C HIS A 200 -6.53 -3.67 11.18
N PRO A 201 -7.08 -2.66 11.85
CA PRO A 201 -6.81 -1.28 11.51
C PRO A 201 -5.69 -0.78 12.43
N GLY A 202 -4.45 -1.25 12.23
CA GLY A 202 -3.33 -1.05 13.17
C GLY A 202 -3.30 0.32 13.86
N ARG A 203 -3.28 1.41 13.08
CA ARG A 203 -3.29 2.78 13.61
C ARG A 203 -4.60 3.25 14.28
N LEU A 204 -5.77 2.76 13.87
CA LEU A 204 -7.07 3.19 14.43
C LEU A 204 -7.48 2.34 15.64
N ASP A 205 -6.99 1.11 15.76
CA ASP A 205 -7.31 0.21 16.87
C ASP A 205 -6.80 0.78 18.21
N GLU A 206 -5.59 1.36 18.25
CA GLU A 206 -5.07 2.00 19.47
C GLU A 206 -5.89 3.22 19.92
N VAL A 207 -6.37 4.03 18.97
CA VAL A 207 -7.18 5.23 19.24
C VAL A 207 -8.59 4.84 19.67
N LEU A 208 -9.21 3.87 18.98
CA LEU A 208 -10.52 3.35 19.32
C LEU A 208 -10.53 2.61 20.65
N ARG A 209 -9.52 1.78 20.95
CA ARG A 209 -9.40 1.11 22.25
C ARG A 209 -9.13 2.10 23.37
N GLY A 210 -8.23 3.07 23.19
CA GLY A 210 -8.03 4.13 24.19
C GLY A 210 -9.33 4.89 24.53
N TYR A 211 -10.20 5.08 23.55
CA TYR A 211 -11.52 5.68 23.72
C TYR A 211 -12.55 4.72 24.37
N LEU A 212 -12.55 3.44 24.00
CA LEU A 212 -13.43 2.42 24.58
C LEU A 212 -13.08 2.12 26.04
N LEU A 213 -11.79 1.98 26.36
CA LEU A 213 -11.27 1.88 27.73
C LEU A 213 -11.69 3.12 28.57
N GLY A 214 -11.71 4.31 27.97
CA GLY A 214 -12.23 5.52 28.60
C GLY A 214 -13.72 5.45 28.93
N LYS A 215 -14.55 4.92 28.01
CA LYS A 215 -15.99 4.70 28.25
C LYS A 215 -16.27 3.64 29.30
N GLU A 216 -15.50 2.55 29.32
CA GLU A 216 -15.64 1.51 30.34
C GLU A 216 -15.24 2.03 31.73
N TYR A 217 -14.22 2.91 31.81
CA TYR A 217 -13.85 3.60 33.03
C TYR A 217 -14.95 4.56 33.51
N GLU A 218 -15.57 5.33 32.61
CA GLU A 218 -16.73 6.17 32.95
C GLU A 218 -17.91 5.32 33.46
N ALA A 219 -18.21 4.19 32.80
CA ALA A 219 -19.25 3.27 33.22
C ALA A 219 -18.94 2.58 34.57
N PHE A 220 -17.66 2.30 34.85
CA PHE A 220 -17.22 1.78 36.14
C PHE A 220 -17.40 2.83 37.25
N LEU A 221 -16.99 4.08 37.01
CA LEU A 221 -17.21 5.20 37.94
C LEU A 221 -18.69 5.44 38.19
N GLU A 222 -19.55 5.34 37.17
CA GLU A 222 -21.01 5.42 37.33
C GLU A 222 -21.56 4.26 38.17
N LYS A 223 -21.08 3.03 37.97
CA LYS A 223 -21.45 1.87 38.80
C LYS A 223 -20.98 1.99 40.23
N GLU A 224 -19.79 2.54 40.48
CA GLU A 224 -19.31 2.82 41.83
C GLU A 224 -20.07 3.96 42.50
N ALA A 225 -20.38 5.03 41.76
CA ALA A 225 -21.22 6.12 42.24
C ALA A 225 -22.68 5.70 42.46
N ALA A 226 -23.13 4.63 41.78
CA ALA A 226 -24.44 4.01 41.98
C ALA A 226 -24.47 2.98 43.12
N LYS A 227 -23.34 2.64 43.75
CA LYS A 227 -23.37 1.89 45.03
C LYS A 227 -24.05 2.82 46.05
N PRO A 228 -25.13 2.40 46.72
CA PRO A 228 -25.79 3.26 47.69
C PRO A 228 -24.79 3.59 48.80
N GLU A 229 -24.51 4.89 49.00
CA GLU A 229 -23.91 5.33 50.26
C GLU A 229 -24.80 4.79 51.38
N MET A 230 -24.22 4.00 52.30
CA MET A 230 -24.89 3.44 53.48
C MET A 230 -25.99 4.38 53.98
N ASP A 231 -27.25 3.96 53.82
CA ASP A 231 -28.42 4.78 54.09
C ASP A 231 -28.32 5.31 55.54
N GLU A 232 -28.59 6.60 55.76
CA GLU A 232 -28.42 7.22 57.10
C GLU A 232 -29.23 6.48 58.17
N LEU A 233 -30.34 5.85 57.76
CA LEU A 233 -31.15 4.96 58.59
C LEU A 233 -30.41 3.69 59.04
N GLU A 234 -29.59 3.09 58.18
CA GLU A 234 -28.83 1.88 58.49
C GLU A 234 -27.68 2.17 59.46
N ARG A 235 -27.00 3.32 59.31
CA ARG A 235 -26.01 3.80 60.29
C ARG A 235 -26.62 3.98 61.69
N TYR A 236 -27.79 4.62 61.75
CA TYR A 236 -28.50 4.84 63.01
C TYR A 236 -29.01 3.53 63.65
N GLN A 237 -29.37 2.53 62.84
CA GLN A 237 -29.77 1.20 63.32
C GLN A 237 -28.58 0.39 63.83
N GLU A 238 -27.42 0.47 63.18
CA GLU A 238 -26.19 -0.23 63.58
C GLU A 238 -25.63 0.34 64.90
N GLU A 239 -25.64 1.67 65.08
CA GLU A 239 -25.28 2.34 66.33
C GLU A 239 -26.17 1.90 67.52
N ARG A 240 -27.48 1.75 67.29
CA ARG A 240 -28.41 1.24 68.30
C ARG A 240 -28.26 -0.25 68.62
N ARG A 241 -27.63 -1.04 67.73
CA ARG A 241 -27.29 -2.45 67.99
C ARG A 241 -26.03 -2.55 68.84
N ILE A 242 -25.02 -1.73 68.54
CA ILE A 242 -23.77 -1.64 69.31
C ILE A 242 -24.04 -1.14 70.73
N ALA A 243 -24.90 -0.13 70.90
CA ALA A 243 -25.31 0.38 72.22
C ALA A 243 -26.09 -0.65 73.07
N ARG A 244 -26.68 -1.68 72.45
CA ARG A 244 -27.34 -2.82 73.12
C ARG A 244 -26.41 -4.02 73.34
N GLY A 245 -25.10 -3.85 73.12
CA GLY A 245 -24.09 -4.88 73.35
C GLY A 245 -24.06 -6.00 72.29
N GLN A 246 -24.71 -5.81 71.14
CA GLN A 246 -24.64 -6.77 70.03
C GLN A 246 -23.42 -6.46 69.14
N LYS A 247 -22.75 -7.50 68.65
CA LYS A 247 -21.59 -7.36 67.74
C LYS A 247 -22.04 -6.74 66.41
N PRO A 248 -21.20 -5.87 65.80
CA PRO A 248 -21.50 -5.24 64.52
C PRO A 248 -21.71 -6.31 63.44
N LYS A 249 -22.63 -6.03 62.53
CA LYS A 249 -22.94 -6.88 61.38
C LYS A 249 -21.69 -6.93 60.49
N ILE A 250 -21.07 -8.10 60.39
CA ILE A 250 -19.98 -8.35 59.45
C ILE A 250 -20.61 -8.30 58.06
N VAL A 251 -20.33 -7.24 57.30
CA VAL A 251 -20.53 -7.26 55.86
C VAL A 251 -19.52 -8.29 55.34
N GLU A 252 -20.01 -9.43 54.88
CA GLU A 252 -19.18 -10.41 54.20
C GLU A 252 -18.50 -9.70 53.03
N SER A 253 -17.20 -9.48 53.15
CA SER A 253 -16.38 -9.13 52.00
C SER A 253 -16.57 -10.24 50.97
N PRO A 254 -16.66 -9.92 49.66
CA PRO A 254 -16.72 -10.96 48.64
C PRO A 254 -15.58 -11.96 48.86
N PRO A 255 -15.80 -13.25 48.54
CA PRO A 255 -14.89 -14.31 48.91
C PRO A 255 -13.47 -13.92 48.50
N LYS A 256 -12.55 -13.93 49.47
CA LYS A 256 -11.12 -13.96 49.17
C LYS A 256 -10.88 -15.28 48.45
N VAL A 257 -10.94 -15.24 47.12
CA VAL A 257 -10.33 -16.27 46.29
C VAL A 257 -8.84 -16.20 46.61
N ASP A 258 -8.27 -17.31 47.10
CA ASP A 258 -6.83 -17.44 47.28
C ASP A 258 -6.16 -17.11 45.94
N PRO A 259 -5.36 -16.03 45.82
CA PRO A 259 -4.79 -15.59 44.54
C PRO A 259 -3.78 -16.58 43.95
N ASP A 260 -3.33 -17.55 44.75
CA ASP A 260 -2.29 -18.52 44.41
C ASP A 260 -2.85 -19.94 44.19
N ALA A 261 -4.17 -20.12 44.15
CA ALA A 261 -4.77 -21.44 43.97
C ALA A 261 -4.88 -21.81 42.47
N ILE A 262 -3.82 -22.46 41.98
CA ILE A 262 -3.78 -23.36 40.81
C ILE A 262 -4.11 -22.67 39.48
N THR A 263 -3.07 -22.25 38.78
CA THR A 263 -3.11 -22.07 37.31
C THR A 263 -2.31 -23.22 36.70
N ASP A 264 -3.00 -24.09 35.95
CA ASP A 264 -2.35 -25.13 35.15
C ASP A 264 -1.35 -24.44 34.21
N ILE A 265 -0.10 -24.92 34.19
CA ILE A 265 0.95 -24.39 33.31
C ILE A 265 0.51 -24.38 31.84
N ASP A 266 -0.38 -25.30 31.48
CA ASP A 266 -0.94 -25.44 30.15
C ASP A 266 -1.83 -24.24 29.78
N VAL A 267 -2.52 -23.63 30.74
CA VAL A 267 -3.32 -22.40 30.54
C VAL A 267 -2.41 -21.19 30.34
N ILE A 268 -1.31 -21.09 31.11
CA ILE A 268 -0.34 -20.00 30.93
C ILE A 268 0.33 -20.11 29.56
N LYS A 269 0.67 -21.33 29.13
CA LYS A 269 1.25 -21.57 27.80
C LYS A 269 0.30 -21.13 26.68
N GLU A 270 -0.99 -21.43 26.77
CA GLU A 270 -1.97 -20.97 25.77
C GLU A 270 -1.94 -19.43 25.61
N TYR A 271 -1.86 -18.68 26.72
CA TYR A 271 -1.77 -17.21 26.64
C TYR A 271 -0.43 -16.69 26.11
N LEU A 272 0.65 -17.46 26.28
CA LEU A 272 1.97 -17.11 25.75
C LEU A 272 2.11 -17.47 24.27
N GLU A 273 1.43 -18.52 23.82
CA GLU A 273 1.36 -18.91 22.41
C GLU A 273 0.85 -17.75 21.53
N GLU A 274 -0.08 -16.93 22.02
CA GLU A 274 -0.57 -15.74 21.30
C GLU A 274 0.54 -14.73 20.94
N PHE A 275 1.59 -14.60 21.77
CA PHE A 275 2.73 -13.74 21.45
C PHE A 275 3.61 -14.38 20.36
N LEU A 276 3.76 -15.71 20.39
CA LEU A 276 4.50 -16.44 19.36
C LEU A 276 3.75 -16.38 18.01
N ASP A 277 2.43 -16.57 18.03
CA ASP A 277 1.57 -16.49 16.84
C ASP A 277 1.57 -15.08 16.23
N LEU A 278 1.57 -14.04 17.07
CA LEU A 278 1.75 -12.66 16.60
C LEU A 278 3.12 -12.48 15.93
N TYR A 279 4.19 -13.01 16.54
CA TYR A 279 5.54 -12.89 15.98
C TYR A 279 5.68 -13.67 14.67
N GLU A 280 5.12 -14.87 14.58
CA GLU A 280 5.06 -15.65 13.33
C GLU A 280 4.27 -14.90 12.26
N SER A 281 3.14 -14.29 12.63
CA SER A 281 2.35 -13.45 11.73
C SER A 281 3.14 -12.24 11.22
N TYR A 282 3.94 -11.61 12.08
CA TYR A 282 4.84 -10.52 11.70
C TYR A 282 5.95 -10.99 10.73
N GLN A 283 6.55 -12.15 10.98
CA GLN A 283 7.54 -12.75 10.06
C GLN A 283 6.91 -13.04 8.68
N LYS A 284 5.71 -13.61 8.66
CA LYS A 284 4.93 -13.82 7.42
C LYS A 284 4.66 -12.49 6.71
N THR A 285 4.37 -11.41 7.43
CA THR A 285 4.23 -10.07 6.83
C THR A 285 5.50 -9.66 6.10
N GLN A 286 6.69 -9.86 6.68
CA GLN A 286 7.94 -9.54 6.00
C GLN A 286 8.13 -10.34 4.71
N GLU A 287 7.80 -11.63 4.73
CA GLU A 287 7.84 -12.47 3.53
C GLU A 287 6.86 -11.96 2.44
N ILE A 288 5.64 -11.61 2.83
CA ILE A 288 4.62 -11.04 1.92
C ILE A 288 5.11 -9.74 1.31
N VAL A 289 5.75 -8.86 2.08
CA VAL A 289 6.29 -7.58 1.59
C VAL A 289 7.40 -7.82 0.55
N VAL A 290 8.32 -8.76 0.80
CA VAL A 290 9.36 -9.12 -0.18
C VAL A 290 8.75 -9.68 -1.46
N GLN A 291 7.74 -10.55 -1.34
CA GLN A 291 7.02 -11.10 -2.49
C GLN A 291 6.25 -10.01 -3.25
N TYR A 292 5.65 -9.06 -2.54
CA TYR A 292 4.95 -7.91 -3.12
C TYR A 292 5.90 -7.09 -3.99
N GLU A 293 7.09 -6.74 -3.48
CA GLU A 293 8.09 -5.99 -4.25
C GLU A 293 8.52 -6.77 -5.51
N ALA A 294 8.77 -8.07 -5.38
CA ALA A 294 9.14 -8.91 -6.51
C ALA A 294 8.05 -8.97 -7.59
N ILE A 295 6.78 -9.15 -7.20
CA ILE A 295 5.64 -9.18 -8.15
C ILE A 295 5.41 -7.79 -8.76
N LYS A 296 5.49 -6.73 -7.95
CA LYS A 296 5.37 -5.34 -8.42
C LYS A 296 6.39 -5.06 -9.52
N ASP A 297 7.65 -5.42 -9.29
CA ASP A 297 8.73 -5.25 -10.26
C ASP A 297 8.50 -6.04 -11.54
N LEU A 298 8.06 -7.29 -11.43
CA LEU A 298 7.70 -8.11 -12.59
C LEU A 298 6.55 -7.50 -13.38
N MET A 299 5.52 -6.99 -12.70
CA MET A 299 4.37 -6.34 -13.34
C MET A 299 4.75 -5.02 -14.02
N LEU A 300 5.63 -4.23 -13.41
CA LEU A 300 6.16 -2.99 -14.02
C LEU A 300 7.00 -3.30 -15.26
N ARG A 301 7.80 -4.36 -15.25
CA ARG A 301 8.59 -4.79 -16.42
C ARG A 301 7.73 -5.37 -17.54
N ALA A 302 6.64 -6.06 -17.19
CA ALA A 302 5.68 -6.61 -18.13
C ALA A 302 4.66 -5.58 -18.65
N LEU A 303 4.71 -4.35 -18.15
CA LEU A 303 3.76 -3.30 -18.49
C LEU A 303 3.85 -2.97 -19.99
N SER A 304 2.73 -3.12 -20.68
CA SER A 304 2.60 -2.80 -22.10
C SER A 304 1.38 -1.93 -22.33
N LEU A 305 1.42 -1.11 -23.38
CA LEU A 305 0.23 -0.39 -23.82
C LEU A 305 -0.86 -1.38 -24.28
N PRO A 306 -2.15 -1.01 -24.16
CA PRO A 306 -3.24 -1.79 -24.72
C PRO A 306 -2.99 -2.06 -26.22
N VAL A 307 -3.31 -3.28 -26.68
CA VAL A 307 -3.03 -3.72 -28.06
C VAL A 307 -3.54 -2.72 -29.11
N ALA A 308 -4.74 -2.17 -28.92
CA ALA A 308 -5.32 -1.20 -29.84
C ALA A 308 -4.51 0.11 -29.93
N GLU A 309 -3.92 0.55 -28.82
CA GLU A 309 -3.08 1.76 -28.78
C GLU A 309 -1.69 1.49 -29.34
N SER A 310 -1.08 0.36 -28.97
CA SER A 310 0.20 -0.09 -29.54
C SER A 310 0.12 -0.20 -31.06
N ASP A 311 -0.92 -0.84 -31.59
CA ASP A 311 -1.20 -0.94 -33.03
C ASP A 311 -1.34 0.44 -33.69
N LEU A 312 -2.01 1.38 -33.00
CA LEU A 312 -2.21 2.72 -33.51
C LEU A 312 -0.88 3.47 -33.64
N LEU A 313 -0.04 3.42 -32.60
CA LEU A 313 1.29 4.05 -32.60
C LEU A 313 2.19 3.44 -33.68
N MET A 314 2.24 2.11 -33.78
CA MET A 314 3.02 1.41 -34.81
C MET A 314 2.61 1.78 -36.24
N ARG A 315 1.30 1.92 -36.51
CA ARG A 315 0.79 2.36 -37.81
C ARG A 315 1.22 3.79 -38.15
N TYR A 316 1.20 4.68 -37.16
CA TYR A 316 1.67 6.06 -37.35
C TYR A 316 3.17 6.12 -37.58
N GLN A 317 3.94 5.37 -36.78
CA GLN A 317 5.38 5.25 -36.93
C GLN A 317 5.75 4.77 -38.34
N THR A 318 5.20 3.63 -38.79
CA THR A 318 5.45 3.08 -40.13
C THR A 318 5.11 4.08 -41.24
N THR A 319 4.01 4.84 -41.06
CA THR A 319 3.58 5.85 -42.02
C THR A 319 4.56 7.03 -42.08
N LEU A 320 5.03 7.50 -40.92
CA LEU A 320 5.97 8.62 -40.82
C LEU A 320 7.36 8.23 -41.30
N GLU A 321 7.86 7.03 -40.97
CA GLU A 321 9.14 6.51 -41.48
C GLU A 321 9.14 6.40 -43.00
N ARG A 322 8.03 5.93 -43.59
CA ARG A 322 7.88 5.89 -45.05
C ARG A 322 7.87 7.29 -45.66
N ARG A 323 7.17 8.25 -45.04
CA ARG A 323 7.13 9.65 -45.50
C ARG A 323 8.50 10.32 -45.39
N LEU A 324 9.21 10.07 -44.28
CA LEU A 324 10.56 10.54 -44.04
C LEU A 324 11.52 10.01 -45.11
N SER A 325 11.48 8.70 -45.37
CA SER A 325 12.31 8.06 -46.40
C SER A 325 12.05 8.63 -47.80
N SER A 326 10.78 8.86 -48.16
CA SER A 326 10.42 9.49 -49.44
C SER A 326 10.97 10.92 -49.53
N ALA A 327 10.77 11.73 -48.48
CA ALA A 327 11.22 13.12 -48.46
C ALA A 327 12.75 13.24 -48.52
N ILE A 328 13.48 12.36 -47.83
CA ILE A 328 14.94 12.27 -47.92
C ILE A 328 15.36 11.88 -49.34
N GLY A 329 14.73 10.87 -49.94
CA GLY A 329 15.02 10.45 -51.31
C GLY A 329 14.78 11.57 -52.34
N GLU A 330 13.65 12.28 -52.21
CA GLU A 330 13.30 13.45 -53.03
C GLU A 330 14.34 14.58 -52.88
N LEU A 331 14.76 14.90 -51.65
CA LEU A 331 15.79 15.91 -51.41
C LEU A 331 17.13 15.52 -52.03
N LEU A 332 17.57 14.27 -51.86
CA LEU A 332 18.82 13.78 -52.44
C LEU A 332 18.79 13.78 -53.97
N ALA A 333 17.63 13.51 -54.59
CA ALA A 333 17.47 13.60 -56.03
C ALA A 333 17.61 15.04 -56.54
N LEU A 334 17.01 16.02 -55.85
CA LEU A 334 17.17 17.45 -56.17
C LEU A 334 18.64 17.88 -56.05
N GLN A 335 19.31 17.47 -54.97
CA GLN A 335 20.73 17.75 -54.74
C GLN A 335 21.66 17.12 -55.79
N ARG A 336 21.31 15.94 -56.31
CA ARG A 336 22.06 15.29 -57.40
C ARG A 336 21.79 15.94 -58.75
N ALA A 337 20.56 16.33 -59.03
CA ALA A 337 20.18 17.04 -60.25
C ALA A 337 20.83 18.43 -60.37
N LYS A 338 21.37 18.96 -59.27
CA LYS A 338 22.21 20.16 -59.23
C LYS A 338 23.67 19.92 -59.67
N LYS A 339 24.24 18.73 -59.42
CA LYS A 339 25.63 18.39 -59.77
C LYS A 339 25.96 18.05 -61.26
N PRO A 340 25.05 17.99 -62.26
CA PRO A 340 25.43 17.55 -63.60
C PRO A 340 26.28 18.53 -64.43
N GLU A 341 26.45 19.79 -64.03
CA GLU A 341 27.10 20.81 -64.89
C GLU A 341 28.59 21.08 -64.61
N LEU A 342 29.24 20.31 -63.73
CA LEU A 342 30.69 20.46 -63.43
C LEU A 342 31.56 19.36 -64.06
N GLY A 343 31.12 18.79 -65.17
CA GLY A 343 31.85 17.81 -65.96
C GLY A 343 32.04 18.26 -67.40
N THR A 344 32.95 19.21 -67.62
CA THR A 344 33.63 19.44 -68.91
C THR A 344 35.12 19.34 -68.71
#